data_AF-A0A7V5TMZ2-F1
#
_entry.id   AF-A0A7V5TMZ2-F1
#
_cell.length_a   1.000
_cell.length_b   1.000
_cell.length_c   1.000
_cell.angle_alpha   90.00
_cell.angle_beta   90.00
_cell.angle_gamma   90.00
#
_symmetry.space_group_name_H-M   'P 1'
#
loop_
_entity.id
_entity.type
_entity.pdbx_description
1 polymer ?
#
loop_
_entity_poly.entity_id
_entity_poly.type
_entity_poly.pdbx_seq_one_letter_code
_entity_poly.pdbx_strand_id
1 'polypeptide(L)'
;MPLPVYHPDVRDRPSSPWYRNYRFWLGVLVSLALVAWAVRALDWAQVRQAYRQARPAWLLLALVTVLLTIAARVVRWRVLLLPRRVPWRVLLSALLAGQVANYAIASQVGLLVRAGALGPGRRVAGLGSVVVEKLLDIAVLLGLAVFLSLTLPLPDWLLLSLRMLALVGGGAVLGILLF
;
A
#
# COMPACT_ATOMS: atom_id res chain seq x y z
N MET A 1 -33.45 41.95 10.66
CA MET A 1 -32.54 41.03 9.94
C MET A 1 -32.74 39.64 10.54
N PRO A 2 -33.36 38.68 9.84
CA PRO A 2 -33.63 37.37 10.42
C PRO A 2 -32.36 36.49 10.36
N LEU A 3 -32.08 35.76 11.45
CA LEU A 3 -30.95 34.84 11.57
C LEU A 3 -31.15 33.61 10.66
N PRO A 4 -30.08 33.04 10.09
CA PRO A 4 -30.17 31.83 9.28
C PRO A 4 -30.57 30.64 10.16
N VAL A 5 -31.66 29.98 9.77
CA VAL A 5 -32.17 28.75 10.39
C VAL A 5 -31.23 27.60 10.05
N TYR A 6 -30.66 26.97 11.07
CA TYR A 6 -29.90 25.72 10.93
C TYR A 6 -30.88 24.58 10.61
N HIS A 7 -30.78 24.03 9.40
CA HIS A 7 -31.51 22.83 8.98
C HIS A 7 -30.57 21.61 9.03
N PRO A 8 -30.61 20.77 10.09
CA PRO A 8 -29.92 19.49 10.07
C PRO A 8 -30.81 18.48 9.36
N ASP A 9 -30.66 18.35 8.05
CA ASP A 9 -31.28 17.25 7.30
C ASP A 9 -30.22 16.49 6.49
N VAL A 10 -29.16 16.07 7.18
CA VAL A 10 -28.30 14.99 6.70
C VAL A 10 -28.96 13.70 7.18
N ARG A 11 -29.85 13.14 6.37
CA ARG A 11 -30.34 11.77 6.59
C ARG A 11 -29.15 10.83 6.51
N ASP A 12 -28.60 10.47 7.66
CA ASP A 12 -27.67 9.36 7.82
C ASP A 12 -28.39 8.07 7.40
N ARG A 13 -28.35 7.77 6.10
CA ARG A 13 -28.76 6.45 5.61
C ARG A 13 -27.87 5.45 6.33
N PRO A 14 -28.42 4.48 7.09
CA PRO A 14 -27.59 3.43 7.67
C PRO A 14 -26.90 2.73 6.50
N SER A 15 -25.59 2.97 6.36
CA SER A 15 -24.78 2.28 5.37
C SER A 15 -24.99 0.80 5.59
N SER A 16 -25.42 0.07 4.55
CA SER A 16 -25.65 -1.36 4.66
C SER A 16 -24.38 -1.99 5.27
N PRO A 17 -24.51 -2.84 6.31
CA PRO A 17 -23.34 -3.34 6.99
C PRO A 17 -22.45 -4.10 6.01
N TRP A 18 -21.16 -3.77 5.96
CA TRP A 18 -20.19 -4.33 5.01
C TRP A 18 -20.17 -5.87 4.98
N TYR A 19 -20.53 -6.53 6.09
CA TYR A 19 -20.63 -7.99 6.21
C TYR A 19 -21.82 -8.63 5.48
N ARG A 20 -22.80 -7.85 5.00
CA ARG A 20 -23.93 -8.36 4.19
C ARG A 20 -23.60 -8.52 2.71
N ASN A 21 -22.43 -8.07 2.26
CA ASN A 21 -22.04 -8.19 0.87
C ASN A 21 -21.51 -9.61 0.58
N TYR A 22 -22.24 -10.41 -0.22
CA TYR A 22 -21.80 -11.77 -0.57
C TYR A 22 -20.44 -11.80 -1.28
N ARG A 23 -20.09 -10.72 -2.00
CA ARG A 23 -18.80 -10.57 -2.68
C ARG A 23 -17.64 -10.53 -1.69
N PHE A 24 -17.86 -9.97 -0.50
CA PHE A 24 -16.86 -9.94 0.57
C PHE A 24 -16.54 -11.36 1.04
N TRP A 25 -17.57 -12.14 1.39
CA TRP A 25 -17.39 -13.51 1.86
C TRP A 25 -16.83 -14.44 0.79
N LEU A 26 -17.24 -14.26 -0.47
CA LEU A 26 -16.66 -15.01 -1.59
C LEU A 26 -15.17 -14.71 -1.74
N GLY A 27 -14.77 -13.43 -1.66
CA GLY A 27 -13.36 -13.04 -1.67
C GLY A 27 -12.56 -13.64 -0.50
N VAL A 28 -13.13 -13.65 0.70
CA VAL A 28 -12.51 -14.27 1.89
C VAL A 28 -12.34 -15.77 1.68
N LEU A 29 -13.37 -16.47 1.20
CA LEU A 29 -13.35 -17.91 0.98
C LEU A 29 -12.32 -18.31 -0.10
N VAL A 30 -12.29 -17.57 -1.21
CA VAL A 30 -11.29 -17.79 -2.28
C VAL A 30 -9.88 -17.52 -1.74
N SER A 31 -9.68 -16.44 -0.99
CA SER A 31 -8.36 -16.11 -0.41
C SER A 31 -7.89 -17.21 0.54
N LEU A 32 -8.77 -17.68 1.44
CA LEU A 32 -8.45 -18.78 2.36
C LEU A 32 -8.18 -20.09 1.62
N ALA A 33 -8.95 -20.40 0.58
CA ALA A 33 -8.74 -21.60 -0.24
C ALA A 33 -7.38 -21.57 -0.94
N LEU A 34 -7.01 -20.42 -1.54
CA LEU A 34 -5.71 -20.25 -2.20
C LEU A 34 -4.55 -20.31 -1.21
N VAL A 35 -4.67 -19.67 -0.04
CA VAL A 35 -3.66 -19.76 1.02
C VAL A 35 -3.52 -21.21 1.50
N ALA A 36 -4.63 -21.90 1.78
CA ALA A 36 -4.60 -23.29 2.21
C ALA A 36 -4.00 -24.22 1.15
N TRP A 37 -4.26 -23.95 -0.13
CA TRP A 37 -3.67 -24.69 -1.24
C TRP A 37 -2.16 -24.44 -1.34
N ALA A 38 -1.72 -23.18 -1.29
CA ALA A 38 -0.30 -22.82 -1.33
C ALA A 38 0.48 -23.42 -0.14
N VAL A 39 -0.09 -23.34 1.07
CA VAL A 39 0.46 -23.92 2.30
C VAL A 39 0.60 -25.43 2.20
N ARG A 40 -0.36 -26.11 1.55
CA ARG A 40 -0.29 -27.56 1.30
C ARG A 40 0.69 -27.95 0.20
N ALA A 41 0.90 -27.09 -0.79
CA ALA A 41 1.83 -27.33 -1.89
C ALA A 41 3.31 -27.15 -1.49
N LEU A 42 3.59 -26.55 -0.33
CA LEU A 42 4.94 -26.32 0.17
C LEU A 42 5.55 -27.59 0.76
N ASP A 43 6.80 -27.87 0.38
CA ASP A 43 7.65 -28.83 1.10
C ASP A 43 8.20 -28.17 2.38
N TRP A 44 7.61 -28.52 3.52
CA TRP A 44 7.99 -27.98 4.82
C TRP A 44 9.41 -28.33 5.26
N ALA A 45 9.99 -29.42 4.74
CA ALA A 45 11.39 -29.75 5.01
C ALA A 45 12.31 -28.74 4.32
N GLN A 46 12.04 -28.42 3.05
CA GLN A 46 12.77 -27.38 2.31
C GLN A 46 12.62 -26.00 2.94
N VAL A 47 11.41 -25.62 3.38
CA VAL A 47 11.18 -24.34 4.06
C VAL A 47 12.02 -24.24 5.34
N ARG A 48 12.06 -25.31 6.15
CA ARG A 48 12.85 -25.35 7.38
C ARG A 48 14.35 -25.28 7.11
N GLN A 49 14.81 -25.96 6.06
CA GLN A 49 16.21 -25.91 5.64
C GLN A 49 16.60 -24.50 5.17
N ALA A 50 15.78 -23.88 4.32
CA ALA A 50 15.99 -22.51 3.85
C ALA A 50 16.03 -21.52 5.02
N TYR A 51 15.13 -21.68 6.00
CA TYR A 51 15.13 -20.84 7.21
C TYR A 51 16.43 -20.98 8.02
N ARG A 52 16.97 -22.20 8.17
CA ARG A 52 18.25 -22.44 8.87
C ARG A 52 19.45 -21.90 8.11
N GLN A 53 19.38 -21.84 6.78
CA GLN A 53 20.43 -21.31 5.92
C GLN A 53 20.35 -19.80 5.74
N ALA A 54 19.24 -19.17 6.16
CA ALA A 54 19.05 -17.74 6.03
C ALA A 54 20.09 -16.98 6.86
N ARG A 55 20.85 -16.09 6.20
CA ARG A 55 21.87 -15.31 6.89
C ARG A 55 21.21 -14.14 7.64
N PRO A 56 21.48 -13.95 8.94
CA PRO A 56 20.86 -12.89 9.73
C PRO A 56 21.19 -11.48 9.20
N ALA A 57 22.33 -11.32 8.52
CA ALA A 57 22.70 -10.06 7.88
C ALA A 57 21.66 -9.61 6.82
N TRP A 58 21.11 -10.52 6.02
CA TRP A 58 20.08 -10.20 5.04
C TRP A 58 18.76 -9.82 5.70
N LEU A 59 18.41 -10.48 6.80
CA LEU A 59 17.23 -10.15 7.58
C LEU A 59 17.35 -8.76 8.22
N LEU A 60 18.53 -8.45 8.77
CA LEU A 60 18.82 -7.14 9.34
C LEU A 60 18.77 -6.05 8.26
N LEU A 61 19.35 -6.31 7.07
CA LEU A 61 19.31 -5.37 5.95
C LEU A 61 17.87 -5.10 5.50
N ALA A 62 17.05 -6.14 5.39
CA ALA A 62 15.62 -6.01 5.07
C ALA A 62 14.87 -5.19 6.14
N LEU A 63 15.15 -5.44 7.43
CA LEU A 63 14.55 -4.67 8.52
C LEU A 63 14.95 -3.20 8.46
N VAL A 64 16.24 -2.91 8.28
CA VAL A 64 16.76 -1.54 8.17
C VAL A 64 16.14 -0.81 6.98
N THR A 65 16.03 -1.46 5.82
CA THR A 65 15.39 -0.86 4.64
C THR A 65 13.91 -0.55 4.87
N VAL A 66 13.18 -1.42 5.56
CA VAL A 66 11.78 -1.16 5.95
C VAL A 66 11.68 0.06 6.89
N LEU A 67 12.53 0.13 7.91
CA LEU A 67 12.55 1.25 8.86
C LEU A 67 12.91 2.57 8.18
N LEU A 68 13.91 2.57 7.30
CA LEU A 68 14.30 3.73 6.50
C LEU A 68 13.17 4.18 5.58
N THR A 69 12.45 3.24 4.97
CA THR A 69 11.28 3.54 4.13
C THR A 69 10.17 4.22 4.93
N ILE A 70 9.87 3.70 6.13
CA ILE A 70 8.88 4.31 7.03
C ILE A 70 9.33 5.72 7.43
N ALA A 71 10.60 5.89 7.83
CA ALA A 71 11.14 7.19 8.21
C ALA A 71 11.06 8.20 7.05
N ALA A 72 11.50 7.83 5.85
CA ALA A 72 11.44 8.68 4.66
C ALA A 72 9.99 9.13 4.36
N ARG A 73 9.01 8.22 4.49
CA ARG A 73 7.59 8.56 4.32
C ARG A 73 7.11 9.56 5.37
N VAL A 74 7.50 9.41 6.63
CA VAL A 74 7.13 10.36 7.70
C VAL A 74 7.79 11.73 7.49
N VAL A 75 9.07 11.80 7.10
CA VAL A 75 9.74 13.06 6.73
C VAL A 75 8.96 13.76 5.62
N ARG A 76 8.65 13.03 4.55
CA ARG A 76 7.93 13.55 3.39
C ARG A 76 6.57 14.13 3.77
N TRP A 77 5.82 13.43 4.63
CA TRP A 77 4.54 13.92 5.14
C TRP A 77 4.69 15.17 6.00
N ARG A 78 5.73 15.22 6.85
CA ARG A 78 6.01 16.39 7.68
C ARG A 78 6.32 17.63 6.83
N VAL A 79 7.03 17.46 5.72
CA VAL A 79 7.31 18.53 4.76
C VAL A 79 6.03 19.02 4.08
N LEU A 80 5.14 18.10 3.64
CA LEU A 80 3.86 18.47 3.00
C LEU A 80 2.89 19.22 3.93
N LEU A 81 3.03 19.08 5.24
CA LEU A 81 2.16 19.70 6.24
C LEU A 81 2.65 21.08 6.71
N LEU A 82 3.81 21.55 6.24
CA LEU A 82 4.30 22.90 6.55
C LEU A 82 3.28 23.97 6.09
N PRO A 83 3.05 25.02 6.90
CA PRO A 83 3.78 25.40 8.12
C PRO A 83 3.31 24.73 9.41
N ARG A 84 2.28 23.86 9.39
CA ARG A 84 1.80 23.17 10.60
C ARG A 84 2.85 22.16 11.07
N ARG A 85 3.46 22.45 12.23
CA ARG A 85 4.43 21.56 12.87
C ARG A 85 3.71 20.44 13.61
N VAL A 86 3.48 19.32 12.92
CA VAL A 86 2.97 18.10 13.55
C VAL A 86 4.14 17.30 14.17
N PRO A 87 4.03 16.81 15.42
CA PRO A 87 5.07 16.01 16.05
C PRO A 87 5.25 14.67 15.32
N TRP A 88 6.51 14.24 15.20
CA TRP A 88 6.90 13.02 14.49
C TRP A 88 6.14 11.77 14.94
N ARG A 89 5.93 11.62 16.25
CA ARG A 89 5.24 10.47 16.84
C ARG A 89 3.79 10.32 16.36
N VAL A 90 3.09 11.44 16.16
CA VAL A 90 1.70 11.46 15.67
C VAL A 90 1.65 11.08 14.20
N LEU A 91 2.61 11.55 13.39
CA LEU A 91 2.69 11.17 11.98
C LEU A 91 3.05 9.69 11.82
N LEU A 92 3.98 9.20 12.65
CA LEU A 92 4.38 7.81 12.65
C LEU A 92 3.23 6.89 13.06
N SER A 93 2.51 7.21 14.15
CA SER A 93 1.36 6.40 14.59
C SER A 93 0.24 6.40 13.55
N ALA A 94 -0.07 7.55 12.93
CA ALA A 94 -1.05 7.63 11.85
C ALA A 94 -0.64 6.80 10.62
N LEU A 95 0.64 6.84 10.24
CA LEU A 95 1.16 6.05 9.12
C LEU A 95 1.09 4.55 9.40
N LEU A 96 1.53 4.11 10.59
CA LEU A 96 1.50 2.70 10.98
C LEU A 96 0.06 2.18 11.11
N ALA A 97 -0.84 2.96 11.73
CA ALA A 97 -2.26 2.61 11.79
C ALA A 97 -2.87 2.50 10.38
N GLY A 98 -2.53 3.42 9.48
CA GLY A 98 -2.93 3.34 8.07
C GLY A 98 -2.36 2.12 7.36
N GLN A 99 -1.13 1.71 7.64
CA GLN A 99 -0.53 0.48 7.09
C GLN A 99 -1.23 -0.77 7.61
N VAL A 100 -1.50 -0.86 8.92
CA VAL A 100 -2.25 -1.98 9.52
C VAL A 100 -3.66 -2.07 8.92
N ALA A 101 -4.34 -0.93 8.77
CA ALA A 101 -5.66 -0.88 8.13
C ALA A 101 -5.61 -1.29 6.64
N ASN A 102 -4.57 -0.89 5.90
CA ASN A 102 -4.37 -1.33 4.52
C ASN A 102 -4.21 -2.87 4.45
N TYR A 103 -3.48 -3.48 5.39
CA TYR A 103 -3.32 -4.94 5.43
C TYR A 103 -4.59 -5.68 5.85
N ALA A 104 -5.38 -5.09 6.77
CA ALA A 104 -6.55 -5.75 7.34
C ALA A 104 -7.83 -5.61 6.50
N ILE A 105 -8.06 -4.44 5.88
CA ILE A 105 -9.37 -4.10 5.28
C ILE A 105 -9.24 -3.82 3.78
N ALA A 106 -8.01 -3.88 3.23
CA ALA A 106 -7.70 -3.46 1.85
C ALA A 106 -8.22 -2.05 1.50
N SER A 107 -8.49 -1.22 2.50
CA SER A 107 -9.01 0.13 2.30
C SER A 107 -7.84 1.10 2.22
N GLN A 108 -7.80 1.94 1.18
CA GLN A 108 -6.74 2.92 0.98
C GLN A 108 -6.88 4.11 1.94
N VAL A 109 -6.79 3.86 3.26
CA VAL A 109 -6.96 4.87 4.32
C VAL A 109 -6.01 6.06 4.14
N GLY A 110 -4.85 5.83 3.51
CA GLY A 110 -3.87 6.88 3.21
C GLY A 110 -4.37 8.02 2.31
N LEU A 111 -5.40 7.80 1.47
CA LEU A 111 -6.03 8.88 0.69
C LEU A 111 -6.98 9.72 1.55
N LEU A 112 -7.75 9.07 2.43
CA LEU A 112 -8.74 9.72 3.29
C LEU A 112 -8.08 10.66 4.30
N VAL A 113 -6.96 10.23 4.89
CA VAL A 113 -6.18 11.06 5.82
C VAL A 113 -5.61 12.31 5.13
N ARG A 114 -5.14 12.18 3.88
CA ARG A 114 -4.57 13.32 3.10
C ARG A 114 -5.64 14.31 2.65
N ALA A 115 -6.80 13.82 2.19
CA ALA A 115 -7.92 14.67 1.79
C ALA A 115 -8.51 15.46 2.97
N GLY A 116 -8.46 14.89 4.18
CA GLY A 116 -8.83 15.55 5.44
C GLY A 116 -7.80 16.57 5.93
N ALA A 117 -6.50 16.27 5.81
CA ALA A 117 -5.43 17.13 6.35
C ALA A 117 -5.13 18.39 5.51
N LEU A 118 -5.33 18.34 4.18
CA LEU A 118 -4.89 19.39 3.25
C LEU A 118 -5.89 20.52 3.02
N GLY A 119 -7.11 20.43 3.56
CA GLY A 119 -8.16 21.42 3.32
C GLY A 119 -8.63 21.49 1.86
N PRO A 120 -9.77 22.13 1.57
CA PRO A 120 -10.42 22.07 0.25
C PRO A 120 -9.55 22.58 -0.91
N GLY A 121 -8.61 23.50 -0.67
CA GLY A 121 -7.77 24.11 -1.71
C GLY A 121 -6.45 23.39 -2.06
N ARG A 122 -6.00 22.38 -1.30
CA ARG A 122 -4.72 21.67 -1.56
C ARG A 122 -4.89 20.18 -1.86
N ARG A 123 -6.13 19.74 -2.10
CA ARG A 123 -6.46 18.34 -2.42
C ARG A 123 -5.72 17.83 -3.66
N VAL A 124 -5.60 18.66 -4.70
CA VAL A 124 -4.90 18.29 -5.95
C VAL A 124 -3.41 18.05 -5.70
N ALA A 125 -2.74 18.92 -4.93
CA ALA A 125 -1.35 18.74 -4.55
C ALA A 125 -1.14 17.48 -3.68
N GLY A 126 -2.09 17.22 -2.77
CA GLY A 126 -2.13 16.00 -1.97
C GLY A 126 -2.22 14.73 -2.81
N LEU A 127 -3.17 14.68 -3.73
CA LEU A 127 -3.38 13.56 -4.65
C LEU A 127 -2.17 13.37 -5.59
N GLY A 128 -1.64 14.45 -6.16
CA GLY A 128 -0.43 14.41 -6.99
C GLY A 128 0.76 13.81 -6.24
N SER A 129 0.95 14.17 -4.96
CA SER A 129 2.02 13.59 -4.15
C SER A 129 1.87 12.09 -3.90
N VAL A 130 0.64 11.55 -3.94
CA VAL A 130 0.36 10.11 -3.84
C VAL A 130 0.62 9.42 -5.17
N VAL A 131 0.16 10.01 -6.27
CA VAL A 131 0.39 9.47 -7.61
C VAL A 131 1.88 9.37 -7.88
N VAL A 132 2.65 10.44 -7.64
CA VAL A 132 4.11 10.43 -7.79
C VAL A 132 4.77 9.38 -6.90
N GLU A 133 4.30 9.21 -5.65
CA GLU A 133 4.81 8.16 -4.76
C GLU A 133 4.54 6.76 -5.33
N LYS A 134 3.36 6.52 -5.91
CA LYS A 134 3.00 5.23 -6.51
C LYS A 134 3.74 4.98 -7.82
N LEU A 135 3.95 6.01 -8.64
CA LEU A 135 4.76 5.91 -9.86
C LEU A 135 6.20 5.56 -9.52
N LEU A 136 6.79 6.20 -8.50
CA LEU A 136 8.14 5.88 -8.03
C LEU A 136 8.21 4.46 -7.45
N ASP A 137 7.23 4.05 -6.63
CA ASP A 137 7.16 2.68 -6.09
C ASP A 137 7.12 1.65 -7.25
N ILE A 138 6.29 1.87 -8.28
CA ILE A 138 6.22 1.00 -9.47
C ILE A 138 7.54 1.01 -10.24
N ALA A 139 8.12 2.18 -10.51
CA ALA A 139 9.37 2.31 -11.26
C ALA A 139 10.53 1.58 -10.56
N VAL A 140 10.67 1.72 -9.24
CA VAL A 140 11.68 1.00 -8.45
C VAL A 140 11.43 -0.51 -8.50
N LEU A 141 10.17 -0.92 -8.37
CA LEU A 141 9.79 -2.33 -8.40
C LEU A 141 10.05 -2.99 -9.77
N LEU A 142 9.80 -2.26 -10.86
CA LEU A 142 10.13 -2.69 -12.23
C LEU A 142 11.65 -2.73 -12.45
N GLY A 143 12.39 -1.71 -11.99
CA GLY A 143 13.84 -1.69 -12.05
C GLY A 143 14.47 -2.86 -11.29
N LEU A 144 13.93 -3.18 -10.11
CA LEU A 144 14.37 -4.33 -9.31
C LEU A 144 14.03 -5.65 -10.01
N ALA A 145 12.83 -5.77 -10.62
CA ALA A 145 12.46 -6.94 -11.39
C ALA A 145 13.45 -7.22 -12.54
N VAL A 146 13.82 -6.18 -13.29
CA VAL A 146 14.82 -6.26 -14.37
C VAL A 146 16.18 -6.65 -13.78
N PHE A 147 16.63 -5.98 -12.72
CA PHE A 147 17.91 -6.27 -12.07
C PHE A 147 18.00 -7.73 -11.61
N LEU A 148 16.98 -8.25 -10.93
CA LEU A 148 16.95 -9.65 -10.48
C LEU A 148 16.92 -10.62 -11.66
N SER A 149 16.18 -10.32 -12.73
CA SER A 149 16.14 -11.15 -13.93
C SER A 149 17.48 -11.23 -14.67
N LEU A 150 18.34 -10.22 -14.54
CA LEU A 150 19.66 -10.20 -15.17
C LEU A 150 20.75 -10.83 -14.30
N THR A 151 20.57 -10.82 -12.98
CA THR A 151 21.59 -11.25 -12.01
C THR A 151 21.39 -12.65 -11.46
N LEU A 152 20.16 -13.16 -11.49
CA LEU A 152 19.81 -14.46 -10.92
C LEU A 152 19.12 -15.36 -11.95
N PRO A 153 19.41 -16.67 -11.95
CA PRO A 153 18.61 -17.64 -12.69
C PRO A 153 17.26 -17.80 -11.99
N LEU A 154 16.25 -17.08 -12.49
CA LEU A 154 14.89 -17.13 -11.96
C LEU A 154 14.11 -18.26 -12.65
N PRO A 155 13.28 -19.02 -11.90
CA PRO A 155 12.41 -20.03 -12.50
C PRO A 155 11.32 -19.39 -13.39
N ASP A 156 10.84 -20.14 -14.37
CA ASP A 156 9.93 -19.64 -15.41
C ASP A 156 8.64 -19.02 -14.87
N TRP A 157 8.06 -19.60 -13.82
CA TRP A 157 6.87 -19.08 -13.17
C TRP A 157 7.09 -17.68 -12.56
N LEU A 158 8.30 -17.41 -12.08
CA LEU A 158 8.68 -16.11 -11.52
C LEU A 158 8.96 -15.11 -12.64
N LEU A 159 9.62 -15.54 -13.72
CA LEU A 159 9.82 -14.72 -14.91
C LEU A 159 8.48 -14.29 -15.54
N LEU A 160 7.52 -15.21 -15.65
CA LEU A 160 6.17 -14.89 -16.12
C LEU A 160 5.51 -13.83 -15.23
N SER A 161 5.61 -14.00 -13.91
CA SER A 161 5.07 -13.05 -12.93
C SER A 161 5.71 -11.66 -13.06
N LEU A 162 7.03 -11.60 -13.23
CA LEU A 162 7.78 -10.37 -13.43
C LEU A 162 7.44 -9.69 -14.76
N ARG A 163 7.25 -10.46 -15.84
CA ARG A 163 6.82 -9.94 -17.15
C ARG A 163 5.41 -9.38 -17.09
N MET A 164 4.48 -10.09 -16.46
CA MET A 164 3.10 -9.61 -16.26
C MET A 164 3.06 -8.32 -15.45
N LEU A 165 3.85 -8.25 -14.39
CA LEU A 165 4.04 -7.05 -13.59
C LEU A 165 4.63 -5.90 -14.42
N ALA A 166 5.60 -6.16 -15.29
CA ALA A 166 6.17 -5.16 -16.20
C ALA A 166 5.16 -4.65 -17.23
N LEU A 167 4.34 -5.53 -17.80
CA LEU A 167 3.30 -5.16 -18.76
C LEU A 167 2.20 -4.32 -18.09
N VAL A 168 1.63 -4.80 -16.99
CA VAL A 168 0.53 -4.12 -16.29
C VAL A 168 1.04 -2.84 -15.62
N GLY A 169 2.17 -2.91 -14.92
CA GLY A 169 2.78 -1.77 -14.25
C GLY A 169 3.27 -0.71 -15.23
N GLY A 170 3.96 -1.12 -16.30
CA GLY A 170 4.41 -0.22 -17.37
C GLY A 170 3.25 0.42 -18.11
N GLY A 171 2.21 -0.36 -18.45
CA GLY A 171 0.98 0.15 -19.06
C GLY A 171 0.26 1.17 -18.18
N ALA A 172 0.17 0.92 -16.88
CA ALA A 172 -0.42 1.87 -15.93
C ALA A 172 0.38 3.18 -15.83
N VAL A 173 1.72 3.10 -15.81
CA VAL A 173 2.59 4.29 -15.82
C VAL A 173 2.42 5.10 -17.09
N LEU A 174 2.44 4.45 -18.26
CA LEU A 174 2.21 5.11 -19.55
C LEU A 174 0.82 5.76 -19.62
N GLY A 175 -0.21 5.06 -19.17
CA GLY A 175 -1.57 5.59 -19.12
C GLY A 175 -1.70 6.84 -18.23
N ILE A 176 -0.93 6.92 -17.13
CA ILE A 176 -0.89 8.10 -16.26
C ILE A 176 -0.09 9.25 -16.90
N LEU A 177 0.97 8.95 -17.67
CA LEU A 177 1.80 9.97 -18.31
C LEU A 177 1.17 10.59 -19.57
N LEU A 178 0.27 9.85 -20.23
CA LEU A 178 -0.38 10.27 -21.47
C LEU A 178 -1.72 11.01 -21.25
N PHE A 179 -2.15 11.20 -19.99
CA PHE A 179 -3.42 11.80 -19.58
C PHE A 179 -3.18 13.02 -18.71
#